data_AF-A0A941XSK2-F1
#
_entry.id   AF-A0A941XSK2-F1
#
_cell.length_a   1.000
_cell.length_b   1.000
_cell.length_c   1.000
_cell.angle_alpha   90.00
_cell.angle_beta   90.00
_cell.angle_gamma   90.00
#
_symmetry.space_group_name_H-M   'P 1'
#
loop_
_entity.id
_entity.type
_entity.pdbx_description
1 polymer ?
#
loop_
_entity_poly.entity_id
_entity_poly.type
_entity_poly.pdbx_seq_one_letter_code
_entity_poly.pdbx_strand_id
1 'polypeptide(L)'
;MKYNLQFAQALRAGFPAPPQSYYQRIDDTIALLQNRDEAQARIKAKAGMPFLKAARIAAAACAAAVLLSACTFAVKPALAAELPLIGDAVYALSPTVSVNAEKLNKAAEMVKSAAAAFATGDYSTAAALFYQGDGWAEDKDTYLTAKYLHYILCSAEAFAGDGAATEAVSFAVMGANAHQKAFCFETVITLELKGKDGFTRNERICAELIETVHGLYITSVRTESDSYAEYAAMRDSYGLESLQYGNPAAGIAFETEYLSYMTIHKNAAIGTEEKSRLLERLRETFAAAGISGQARQTVIQALETESAALEEQQTPAVMSAQELAAEVMYRYYLGRKLKEVQDFSDIIERNEATDLFFYDAQLAVDKVLAGSLTALDTVEKGTADILETMQSDEKGMTARFYVNTEITSGPMRGVGEEIVLTLEKRGAYWIVMGYDRTTGDGVYANRLKPLSQQYRETGLSWQEADEKAYKELLMEN
;
A
#
# COMPACT_ATOMS: atom_id res chain seq x y z
N MET A 1 41.33 7.16 -9.23
CA MET A 1 40.25 6.31 -9.79
C MET A 1 40.72 5.41 -10.93
N LYS A 2 41.24 5.92 -12.08
CA LYS A 2 41.68 5.07 -13.23
C LYS A 2 42.61 3.89 -12.88
N TYR A 3 43.61 4.11 -12.02
CA TYR A 3 44.56 3.07 -11.61
C TYR A 3 43.92 1.93 -10.78
N ASN A 4 42.97 2.23 -9.89
CA ASN A 4 42.26 1.19 -9.13
C ASN A 4 41.33 0.37 -10.05
N LEU A 5 40.76 1.00 -11.09
CA LEU A 5 39.85 0.38 -12.05
C LEU A 5 40.55 -0.64 -12.95
N GLN A 6 41.70 -0.26 -13.52
CA GLN A 6 42.55 -1.18 -14.29
C GLN A 6 43.06 -2.35 -13.43
N PHE A 7 43.38 -2.08 -12.16
CA PHE A 7 43.82 -3.10 -11.22
C PHE A 7 42.70 -4.07 -10.84
N ALA A 8 41.47 -3.61 -10.59
CA ALA A 8 40.31 -4.46 -10.30
C ALA A 8 39.92 -5.36 -11.49
N GLN A 9 39.96 -4.82 -12.71
CA GLN A 9 39.72 -5.60 -13.94
C GLN A 9 40.78 -6.69 -14.14
N ALA A 10 42.07 -6.37 -13.89
CA ALA A 10 43.16 -7.33 -13.96
C ALA A 10 43.03 -8.43 -12.88
N LEU A 11 42.55 -8.08 -11.69
CA LEU A 11 42.31 -9.04 -10.60
C LEU A 11 41.16 -10.01 -10.91
N ARG A 12 40.01 -9.52 -11.41
CA ARG A 12 38.88 -10.39 -11.82
C ARG A 12 39.26 -11.35 -12.95
N ALA A 13 40.08 -10.89 -13.90
CA ALA A 13 40.57 -11.73 -15.00
C ALA A 13 41.64 -12.76 -14.57
N GLY A 14 42.44 -12.43 -13.55
CA GLY A 14 43.53 -13.28 -13.06
C GLY A 14 43.11 -14.34 -12.03
N PHE A 15 41.93 -14.21 -11.41
CA PHE A 15 41.42 -15.12 -10.37
C PHE A 15 40.00 -15.60 -10.71
N PRO A 16 39.83 -16.64 -11.55
CA PRO A 16 38.52 -17.22 -11.83
C PRO A 16 37.89 -17.86 -10.58
N ALA A 17 36.57 -18.05 -10.59
CA ALA A 17 35.85 -18.70 -9.51
C ALA A 17 36.46 -20.08 -9.20
N PRO A 18 36.93 -20.32 -7.96
CA PRO A 18 37.56 -21.58 -7.60
C PRO A 18 36.50 -22.70 -7.46
N PRO A 19 36.93 -23.97 -7.49
CA PRO A 19 36.04 -25.11 -7.27
C PRO A 19 35.45 -25.11 -5.85
N GLN A 20 34.23 -25.66 -5.70
CA GLN A 20 33.45 -25.70 -4.45
C GLN A 20 34.24 -26.28 -3.25
N SER A 21 35.14 -27.24 -3.50
CA SER A 21 36.03 -27.82 -2.48
C SER A 21 37.00 -26.82 -1.83
N TYR A 22 37.23 -25.67 -2.46
CA TYR A 22 38.09 -24.61 -1.95
C TYR A 22 37.36 -23.76 -0.89
N TYR A 23 36.07 -23.47 -1.12
CA TYR A 23 35.22 -22.76 -0.16
C TYR A 23 35.08 -23.52 1.16
N GLN A 24 34.86 -24.84 1.08
CA GLN A 24 34.76 -25.69 2.27
C GLN A 24 36.03 -25.67 3.14
N ARG A 25 37.22 -25.57 2.52
CA ARG A 25 38.49 -25.44 3.27
C ARG A 25 38.65 -24.08 3.95
N ILE A 26 38.07 -23.02 3.38
CA ILE A 26 38.06 -21.69 3.97
C ILE A 26 37.13 -21.70 5.18
N ASP A 27 35.92 -22.23 5.05
CA ASP A 27 34.96 -22.33 6.15
C ASP A 27 35.53 -23.12 7.34
N ASP A 28 36.17 -24.27 7.07
CA ASP A 28 36.86 -25.06 8.09
C ASP A 28 37.97 -24.26 8.78
N THR A 29 38.69 -23.42 8.03
CA THR A 29 39.78 -22.58 8.55
C THR A 29 39.24 -21.41 9.37
N ILE A 30 38.14 -20.77 8.95
CA ILE A 30 37.47 -19.70 9.67
C ILE A 30 36.91 -20.24 11.00
N ALA A 31 36.24 -21.39 10.97
CA ALA A 31 35.74 -22.06 12.18
C ALA A 31 36.87 -22.39 13.16
N LEU A 32 38.02 -22.87 12.66
CA LEU A 32 39.23 -23.10 13.45
C LEU A 32 39.82 -21.82 14.06
N LEU A 33 39.75 -20.68 13.37
CA LEU A 33 40.28 -19.40 13.85
C LEU A 33 39.35 -18.71 14.87
N GLN A 34 38.04 -18.93 14.76
CA GLN A 34 37.04 -18.41 15.70
C GLN A 34 37.05 -19.16 17.04
N ASN A 35 37.35 -20.46 17.05
CA ASN A 35 37.52 -21.25 18.28
C ASN A 35 38.99 -21.39 18.71
N ARG A 36 39.52 -20.33 19.35
CA ARG A 36 40.91 -20.26 19.83
C ARG A 36 41.32 -21.44 20.73
N ASP A 37 40.43 -21.93 21.58
CA ASP A 37 40.74 -22.97 22.57
C ASP A 37 40.74 -24.39 21.97
N GLU A 38 39.83 -24.70 21.03
CA GLU A 38 39.80 -25.99 20.34
C GLU A 38 40.96 -26.16 19.36
N ALA A 39 41.34 -25.08 18.68
CA ALA A 39 42.49 -25.07 17.77
C ALA A 39 43.79 -25.38 18.53
N GLN A 40 44.00 -24.79 19.71
CA GLN A 40 45.16 -25.07 20.56
C GLN A 40 45.16 -26.51 21.11
N ALA A 41 44.00 -27.07 21.45
CA ALA A 41 43.87 -28.44 21.92
C ALA A 41 44.18 -29.48 20.82
N ARG A 42 43.68 -29.29 19.60
CA ARG A 42 43.95 -30.19 18.46
C ARG A 42 45.41 -30.11 17.98
N ILE A 43 46.05 -28.94 18.10
CA ILE A 43 47.47 -28.74 17.73
C ILE A 43 48.40 -29.48 18.70
N LYS A 44 48.08 -29.52 20.01
CA LYS A 44 48.86 -30.29 21.00
C LYS A 44 48.74 -31.81 20.81
N ALA A 45 47.63 -32.30 20.24
CA ALA A 45 47.36 -33.73 20.12
C ALA A 45 48.01 -34.43 18.91
N LYS A 46 48.54 -33.71 17.90
CA LYS A 46 49.05 -34.31 16.63
C LYS A 46 50.46 -33.80 16.23
N ALA A 47 51.36 -33.63 17.18
CA ALA A 47 52.75 -33.28 16.93
C ALA A 47 53.55 -34.49 16.40
N GLY A 48 53.41 -34.85 15.11
CA GLY A 48 54.20 -35.97 14.58
C GLY A 48 54.13 -36.35 13.10
N MET A 49 53.47 -35.60 12.20
CA MET A 49 53.39 -36.00 10.77
C MET A 49 54.04 -35.01 9.79
N PRO A 50 54.77 -35.49 8.75
CA PRO A 50 55.38 -34.65 7.71
C PRO A 50 54.36 -33.99 6.77
N PHE A 51 53.15 -34.56 6.63
CA PHE A 51 52.02 -33.96 5.91
C PHE A 51 51.58 -32.60 6.50
N LEU A 52 51.74 -32.45 7.83
CA LEU A 52 51.46 -31.21 8.55
C LEU A 52 52.49 -30.11 8.25
N LYS A 53 53.71 -30.40 7.80
CA LYS A 53 54.66 -29.34 7.40
C LYS A 53 54.29 -28.73 6.07
N ALA A 54 53.94 -29.55 5.06
CA ALA A 54 53.47 -29.05 3.78
C ALA A 54 52.11 -28.33 3.91
N ALA A 55 51.18 -28.89 4.71
CA ALA A 55 49.92 -28.24 5.02
C ALA A 55 50.09 -26.99 5.90
N ARG A 56 51.05 -26.93 6.82
CA ARG A 56 51.38 -25.71 7.59
C ARG A 56 52.09 -24.67 6.73
N ILE A 57 52.92 -25.05 5.76
CA ILE A 57 53.55 -24.09 4.83
C ILE A 57 52.51 -23.58 3.85
N ALA A 58 51.62 -24.43 3.33
CA ALA A 58 50.51 -24.02 2.47
C ALA A 58 49.45 -23.20 3.24
N ALA A 59 49.10 -23.57 4.47
CA ALA A 59 48.17 -22.82 5.32
C ALA A 59 48.81 -21.57 5.92
N ALA A 60 50.12 -21.53 6.19
CA ALA A 60 50.82 -20.32 6.60
C ALA A 60 51.10 -19.41 5.40
N ALA A 61 51.29 -19.94 4.20
CA ALA A 61 51.37 -19.14 2.97
C ALA A 61 49.99 -18.63 2.55
N CYS A 62 48.92 -19.41 2.71
CA CYS A 62 47.54 -18.95 2.51
C CYS A 62 47.14 -17.98 3.62
N ALA A 63 47.45 -18.23 4.89
CA ALA A 63 47.19 -17.31 5.99
C ALA A 63 48.05 -16.06 5.87
N ALA A 64 49.32 -16.14 5.44
CA ALA A 64 50.16 -14.97 5.20
C ALA A 64 49.72 -14.23 3.94
N ALA A 65 49.26 -14.89 2.88
CA ALA A 65 48.68 -14.25 1.71
C ALA A 65 47.32 -13.62 2.03
N VAL A 66 46.50 -14.26 2.86
CA VAL A 66 45.23 -13.75 3.41
C VAL A 66 45.48 -12.64 4.42
N LEU A 67 46.55 -12.67 5.22
CA LEU A 67 46.92 -11.62 6.17
C LEU A 67 47.60 -10.43 5.48
N LEU A 68 48.48 -10.66 4.51
CA LEU A 68 49.08 -9.62 3.67
C LEU A 68 48.02 -8.98 2.78
N SER A 69 47.12 -9.78 2.21
CA SER A 69 45.98 -9.27 1.46
C SER A 69 44.98 -8.55 2.38
N ALA A 70 44.62 -9.12 3.54
CA ALA A 70 43.77 -8.47 4.55
C ALA A 70 44.38 -7.16 5.08
N CYS A 71 45.71 -7.01 5.16
CA CYS A 71 46.35 -5.73 5.48
C CYS A 71 46.15 -4.69 4.35
N THR A 72 46.22 -5.09 3.07
CA THR A 72 45.87 -4.20 1.93
C THR A 72 44.38 -3.89 1.85
N PHE A 73 43.51 -4.85 2.17
CA PHE A 73 42.06 -4.72 2.10
C PHE A 73 41.45 -4.06 3.35
N ALA A 74 42.11 -4.10 4.50
CA ALA A 74 41.74 -3.29 5.67
C ALA A 74 41.93 -1.78 5.40
N VAL A 75 42.88 -1.41 4.52
CA VAL A 75 43.11 -0.01 4.12
C VAL A 75 42.20 0.40 2.94
N LYS A 76 41.73 -0.56 2.13
CA LYS A 76 40.77 -0.32 1.03
C LYS A 76 39.74 -1.47 0.91
N PRO A 77 38.73 -1.51 1.78
CA PRO A 77 37.74 -2.60 1.82
C PRO A 77 36.95 -2.74 0.51
N ALA A 78 36.78 -1.65 -0.23
CA ALA A 78 36.12 -1.62 -1.53
C ALA A 78 36.74 -2.53 -2.61
N LEU A 79 38.03 -2.86 -2.54
CA LEU A 79 38.64 -3.82 -3.48
C LEU A 79 38.35 -5.28 -3.11
N ALA A 80 38.02 -5.58 -1.84
CA ALA A 80 37.69 -6.94 -1.42
C ALA A 80 36.32 -7.38 -1.95
N ALA A 81 35.39 -6.43 -2.08
CA ALA A 81 34.07 -6.64 -2.69
C ALA A 81 34.14 -7.19 -4.13
N GLU A 82 35.25 -6.93 -4.84
CA GLU A 82 35.45 -7.31 -6.24
C GLU A 82 35.92 -8.76 -6.44
N LEU A 83 36.24 -9.47 -5.34
CA LEU A 83 36.86 -10.78 -5.35
C LEU A 83 36.11 -11.71 -4.38
N PRO A 84 35.20 -12.58 -4.85
CA PRO A 84 34.26 -13.33 -3.98
C PRO A 84 34.93 -14.01 -2.78
N LEU A 85 35.98 -14.80 -3.02
CA LEU A 85 36.73 -15.51 -1.97
C LEU A 85 37.40 -14.61 -0.93
N ILE A 86 37.94 -13.49 -1.39
CA ILE A 86 38.64 -12.54 -0.53
C ILE A 86 37.61 -11.71 0.23
N GLY A 87 36.51 -11.36 -0.43
CA GLY A 87 35.37 -10.69 0.15
C GLY A 87 34.81 -11.45 1.34
N ASP A 88 34.51 -12.74 1.19
CA ASP A 88 33.96 -13.58 2.25
C ASP A 88 34.90 -13.67 3.46
N ALA A 89 36.19 -13.91 3.21
CA ALA A 89 37.19 -13.98 4.27
C ALA A 89 37.37 -12.63 4.99
N VAL A 90 37.42 -11.52 4.24
CA VAL A 90 37.53 -10.17 4.81
C VAL A 90 36.27 -9.82 5.61
N TYR A 91 35.08 -10.14 5.11
CA TYR A 91 33.82 -9.93 5.81
C TYR A 91 33.77 -10.72 7.13
N ALA A 92 34.06 -12.02 7.09
CA ALA A 92 34.01 -12.89 8.27
C ALA A 92 34.99 -12.45 9.38
N LEU A 93 36.14 -11.90 9.00
CA LEU A 93 37.19 -11.46 9.94
C LEU A 93 37.05 -10.00 10.37
N SER A 94 36.22 -9.20 9.69
CA SER A 94 36.08 -7.77 10.01
C SER A 94 35.16 -7.55 11.21
N PRO A 95 35.52 -6.65 12.14
CA PRO A 95 34.62 -6.23 13.20
C PRO A 95 33.50 -5.36 12.62
N THR A 96 32.36 -5.35 13.30
CA THR A 96 31.30 -4.37 13.04
C THR A 96 31.71 -3.05 13.70
N VAL A 97 31.67 -1.96 12.93
CA VAL A 97 32.03 -0.61 13.38
C VAL A 97 30.90 0.38 13.09
N SER A 98 30.83 1.46 13.86
CA SER A 98 29.93 2.57 13.55
C SER A 98 30.45 3.36 12.34
N VAL A 99 29.52 3.84 11.54
CA VAL A 99 29.82 4.63 10.34
C VAL A 99 29.98 6.11 10.72
N ASN A 100 30.88 6.83 10.04
CA ASN A 100 31.03 8.27 10.26
C ASN A 100 29.84 9.05 9.68
N ALA A 101 29.66 10.31 10.10
CA ALA A 101 28.50 11.12 9.71
C ALA A 101 28.38 11.33 8.19
N GLU A 102 29.49 11.51 7.47
CA GLU A 102 29.48 11.71 6.02
C GLU A 102 28.97 10.47 5.28
N LYS A 103 29.51 9.29 5.61
CA LYS A 103 29.07 8.03 5.00
C LYS A 103 27.64 7.67 5.42
N LEU A 104 27.27 7.92 6.67
CA LEU A 104 25.90 7.73 7.15
C LEU A 104 24.90 8.58 6.34
N ASN A 105 25.19 9.88 6.17
CA ASN A 105 24.33 10.76 5.39
C ASN A 105 24.23 10.31 3.93
N LYS A 106 25.34 9.88 3.33
CA LYS A 106 25.35 9.36 1.96
C LYS A 106 24.50 8.09 1.82
N ALA A 107 24.62 7.15 2.77
CA ALA A 107 23.81 5.93 2.76
C ALA A 107 22.33 6.24 2.97
N ALA A 108 22.00 7.10 3.93
CA ALA A 108 20.63 7.51 4.23
C ALA A 108 19.95 8.20 3.03
N GLU A 109 20.66 9.12 2.35
CA GLU A 109 20.16 9.79 1.15
C GLU A 109 19.95 8.82 -0.03
N MET A 110 20.81 7.81 -0.16
CA MET A 110 20.67 6.77 -1.18
C MET A 110 19.43 5.91 -0.93
N VAL A 111 19.23 5.48 0.31
CA VAL A 111 18.05 4.69 0.72
C VAL A 111 16.77 5.52 0.57
N LYS A 112 16.79 6.80 0.96
CA LYS A 112 15.67 7.74 0.72
C LYS A 112 15.36 7.84 -0.77
N SER A 113 16.37 8.01 -1.62
CA SER A 113 16.19 8.16 -3.07
C SER A 113 15.60 6.90 -3.70
N ALA A 114 16.06 5.71 -3.28
CA ALA A 114 15.49 4.44 -3.73
C ALA A 114 14.05 4.26 -3.25
N ALA A 115 13.76 4.58 -1.99
CA ALA A 115 12.40 4.53 -1.45
C ALA A 115 11.46 5.50 -2.18
N ALA A 116 11.90 6.73 -2.45
CA ALA A 116 11.14 7.71 -3.22
C ALA A 116 10.88 7.21 -4.65
N ALA A 117 11.89 6.67 -5.32
CA ALA A 117 11.78 6.11 -6.65
C ALA A 117 10.81 4.92 -6.72
N PHE A 118 10.84 4.02 -5.73
CA PHE A 118 9.85 2.95 -5.61
C PHE A 118 8.45 3.50 -5.39
N ALA A 119 8.29 4.47 -4.51
CA ALA A 119 7.01 5.08 -4.21
C ALA A 119 6.39 5.73 -5.46
N THR A 120 7.17 6.49 -6.24
CA THR A 120 6.69 7.21 -7.42
C THR A 120 6.64 6.37 -8.70
N GLY A 121 7.10 5.11 -8.66
CA GLY A 121 7.16 4.23 -9.83
C GLY A 121 8.33 4.50 -10.79
N ASP A 122 9.33 5.30 -10.38
CA ASP A 122 10.55 5.53 -11.16
C ASP A 122 11.58 4.41 -10.93
N TYR A 123 11.26 3.21 -11.44
CA TYR A 123 12.11 2.03 -11.26
C TYR A 123 13.47 2.13 -11.95
N SER A 124 13.59 2.99 -12.96
CA SER A 124 14.89 3.24 -13.63
C SER A 124 15.86 3.94 -12.69
N THR A 125 15.39 4.94 -11.95
CA THR A 125 16.17 5.59 -10.89
C THR A 125 16.47 4.62 -9.76
N ALA A 126 15.49 3.80 -9.33
CA ALA A 126 15.73 2.79 -8.31
C ALA A 126 16.84 1.82 -8.75
N ALA A 127 16.74 1.23 -9.95
CA ALA A 127 17.72 0.29 -10.49
C ALA A 127 19.13 0.87 -10.53
N ALA A 128 19.29 2.16 -10.87
CA ALA A 128 20.61 2.83 -10.89
C ALA A 128 21.29 2.90 -9.51
N LEU A 129 20.53 2.80 -8.42
CA LEU A 129 21.02 2.81 -7.03
C LEU A 129 21.36 1.40 -6.53
N PHE A 130 20.83 0.35 -7.16
CA PHE A 130 21.06 -1.03 -6.79
C PHE A 130 22.29 -1.64 -7.48
N TYR A 131 22.99 -2.52 -6.78
CA TYR A 131 24.22 -3.14 -7.27
C TYR A 131 23.98 -4.04 -8.50
N GLN A 132 22.82 -4.71 -8.55
CA GLN A 132 22.43 -5.60 -9.65
C GLN A 132 21.44 -4.95 -10.62
N GLY A 133 21.29 -3.63 -10.60
CA GLY A 133 20.28 -2.95 -11.42
C GLY A 133 18.89 -3.47 -11.06
N ASP A 134 18.14 -3.94 -12.05
CA ASP A 134 16.79 -4.49 -11.91
C ASP A 134 16.69 -5.80 -11.09
N GLY A 135 17.82 -6.41 -10.71
CA GLY A 135 17.85 -7.60 -9.85
C GLY A 135 17.19 -7.39 -8.48
N TRP A 136 16.92 -6.15 -8.07
CA TRP A 136 16.13 -5.84 -6.86
C TRP A 136 14.74 -6.50 -6.87
N ALA A 137 14.16 -6.75 -8.05
CA ALA A 137 12.83 -7.36 -8.16
C ALA A 137 12.83 -8.87 -7.87
N GLU A 138 14.00 -9.52 -7.85
CA GLU A 138 14.16 -10.93 -7.48
C GLU A 138 14.22 -11.12 -5.96
N ASP A 139 14.65 -10.10 -5.22
CA ASP A 139 14.66 -10.11 -3.77
C ASP A 139 13.25 -9.85 -3.22
N LYS A 140 12.70 -10.83 -2.50
CA LYS A 140 11.31 -10.79 -2.04
C LYS A 140 11.03 -9.58 -1.16
N ASP A 141 11.93 -9.26 -0.23
CA ASP A 141 11.71 -8.18 0.75
C ASP A 141 11.83 -6.80 0.10
N THR A 142 12.77 -6.64 -0.83
CA THR A 142 12.92 -5.43 -1.64
C THR A 142 11.73 -5.23 -2.55
N TYR A 143 11.28 -6.28 -3.23
CA TYR A 143 10.11 -6.22 -4.09
C TYR A 143 8.84 -5.87 -3.30
N LEU A 144 8.64 -6.47 -2.13
CA LEU A 144 7.51 -6.15 -1.25
C LEU A 144 7.58 -4.72 -0.69
N THR A 145 8.79 -4.24 -0.39
CA THR A 145 9.00 -2.85 0.01
C THR A 145 8.63 -1.88 -1.11
N ALA A 146 9.02 -2.18 -2.34
CA ALA A 146 8.67 -1.36 -3.50
C ALA A 146 7.15 -1.28 -3.69
N LYS A 147 6.46 -2.43 -3.61
CA LYS A 147 4.99 -2.51 -3.65
C LYS A 147 4.32 -1.69 -2.56
N TYR A 148 4.79 -1.84 -1.32
CA TYR A 148 4.22 -1.14 -0.17
C TYR A 148 4.36 0.38 -0.31
N LEU A 149 5.55 0.87 -0.65
CA LEU A 149 5.80 2.31 -0.80
C LEU A 149 4.98 2.91 -1.94
N HIS A 150 4.82 2.17 -3.04
CA HIS A 150 3.95 2.59 -4.15
C HIS A 150 2.47 2.61 -3.72
N TYR A 151 2.01 1.57 -3.02
CA TYR A 151 0.66 1.47 -2.48
C TYR A 151 0.32 2.67 -1.59
N ILE A 152 1.20 3.05 -0.64
CA ILE A 152 0.96 4.21 0.25
C ILE A 152 0.64 5.48 -0.55
N LEU A 153 1.36 5.73 -1.64
CA LEU A 153 1.13 6.94 -2.44
C LEU A 153 -0.15 6.87 -3.26
N CYS A 154 -0.51 5.70 -3.76
CA CYS A 154 -1.68 5.53 -4.62
C CYS A 154 -2.99 5.32 -3.85
N SER A 155 -2.93 4.80 -2.62
CA SER A 155 -4.14 4.35 -1.89
C SER A 155 -4.76 5.41 -1.00
N ALA A 156 -4.02 6.41 -0.53
CA ALA A 156 -4.55 7.42 0.38
C ALA A 156 -4.80 8.73 -0.35
N GLU A 157 -5.99 9.31 -0.20
CA GLU A 157 -6.36 10.61 -0.78
C GLU A 157 -5.37 11.74 -0.43
N ALA A 158 -4.73 11.65 0.75
CA ALA A 158 -3.68 12.55 1.20
C ALA A 158 -2.41 12.52 0.31
N PHE A 159 -2.21 11.47 -0.48
CA PHE A 159 -1.08 11.29 -1.41
C PHE A 159 -1.51 11.08 -2.87
N ALA A 160 -2.73 10.62 -3.11
CA ALA A 160 -3.30 10.43 -4.44
C ALA A 160 -3.56 11.80 -5.08
N GLY A 161 -2.86 12.08 -6.17
CA GLY A 161 -3.20 13.17 -7.09
C GLY A 161 -4.19 12.66 -8.12
N ASP A 162 -5.20 13.46 -8.46
CA ASP A 162 -6.10 13.20 -9.59
C ASP A 162 -5.29 13.15 -10.90
N GLY A 163 -4.81 11.96 -11.26
CA GLY A 163 -4.33 11.62 -12.60
C GLY A 163 -3.06 12.31 -13.12
N ALA A 164 -2.48 13.29 -12.44
CA ALA A 164 -1.22 13.90 -12.86
C ALA A 164 -0.45 14.51 -11.68
N ALA A 165 0.79 14.03 -11.52
CA ALA A 165 1.85 14.52 -10.65
C ALA A 165 1.74 14.20 -9.15
N THR A 166 2.54 13.22 -8.74
CA THR A 166 3.08 12.98 -7.38
C THR A 166 3.94 14.15 -6.84
N GLU A 167 3.90 15.33 -7.48
CA GLU A 167 4.70 16.53 -7.16
C GLU A 167 4.44 17.10 -5.76
N ALA A 168 3.36 16.70 -5.09
CA ALA A 168 3.01 17.14 -3.74
C ALA A 168 3.68 16.32 -2.61
N VAL A 169 4.36 15.21 -2.92
CA VAL A 169 4.91 14.33 -1.88
C VAL A 169 6.40 14.55 -1.69
N SER A 170 6.80 14.86 -0.47
CA SER A 170 8.21 15.02 -0.11
C SER A 170 8.67 13.94 0.86
N PHE A 171 9.94 13.58 0.75
CA PHE A 171 10.59 12.54 1.54
C PHE A 171 11.69 13.16 2.38
N ALA A 172 11.69 12.89 3.68
CA ALA A 172 12.70 13.37 4.61
C ALA A 172 13.26 12.24 5.47
N VAL A 173 14.54 12.31 5.82
CA VAL A 173 15.15 11.40 6.80
C VAL A 173 15.06 12.04 8.18
N MET A 174 14.28 11.45 9.07
CA MET A 174 14.10 11.93 10.45
C MET A 174 15.12 11.35 11.43
N GLY A 175 15.63 10.17 11.11
CA GLY A 175 16.68 9.50 11.84
C GLY A 175 17.39 8.51 10.94
N ALA A 176 18.70 8.36 11.14
CA ALA A 176 19.48 7.37 10.44
C ALA A 176 20.53 6.77 11.38
N ASN A 177 20.75 5.47 11.26
CA ASN A 177 21.88 4.79 11.87
C ASN A 177 22.46 3.83 10.85
N ALA A 178 23.76 3.60 10.91
CA ALA A 178 24.41 2.63 10.06
C ALA A 178 25.58 1.95 10.78
N HIS A 179 25.71 0.67 10.50
CA HIS A 179 26.84 -0.14 10.92
C HIS A 179 27.55 -0.66 9.67
N GLN A 180 28.88 -0.70 9.72
CA GLN A 180 29.70 -1.21 8.64
C GLN A 180 30.43 -2.45 9.12
N LYS A 181 30.45 -3.49 8.27
CA LYS A 181 31.28 -4.67 8.44
C LYS A 181 31.98 -4.95 7.12
N ALA A 182 33.31 -4.83 7.12
CA ALA A 182 34.11 -4.82 5.90
C ALA A 182 33.62 -3.77 4.88
N PHE A 183 33.18 -4.21 3.71
CA PHE A 183 32.64 -3.38 2.62
C PHE A 183 31.10 -3.38 2.59
N CYS A 184 30.44 -4.05 3.52
CA CYS A 184 28.98 -4.07 3.64
C CYS A 184 28.52 -3.08 4.71
N PHE A 185 27.37 -2.47 4.47
CA PHE A 185 26.71 -1.52 5.36
C PHE A 185 25.30 -2.00 5.61
N GLU A 186 24.86 -1.93 6.85
CA GLU A 186 23.45 -2.00 7.19
C GLU A 186 23.04 -0.60 7.63
N THR A 187 22.11 0.01 6.90
CA THR A 187 21.60 1.34 7.19
C THR A 187 20.12 1.24 7.53
N VAL A 188 19.74 1.86 8.65
CA VAL A 188 18.35 1.99 9.06
C VAL A 188 17.98 3.45 9.06
N ILE A 189 16.94 3.81 8.32
CA ILE A 189 16.38 5.16 8.31
C ILE A 189 14.94 5.17 8.80
N THR A 190 14.55 6.28 9.42
CA THR A 190 13.16 6.67 9.56
C THR A 190 12.86 7.65 8.43
N LEU A 191 12.12 7.18 7.44
CA LEU A 191 11.65 7.94 6.30
C LEU A 191 10.31 8.59 6.63
N GLU A 192 10.25 9.92 6.58
CA GLU A 192 9.01 10.68 6.67
C GLU A 192 8.50 11.00 5.27
N LEU A 193 7.29 10.57 4.96
CA LEU A 193 6.52 10.91 3.77
C LEU A 193 5.55 12.03 4.14
N LYS A 194 5.62 13.16 3.44
CA LYS A 194 4.72 14.30 3.64
C LYS A 194 3.78 14.43 2.46
N GLY A 195 2.47 14.32 2.73
CA GLY A 195 1.40 14.48 1.75
C GLY A 195 0.77 15.86 1.80
N LYS A 196 -0.44 15.96 1.23
CA LYS A 196 -1.27 17.17 1.27
C LYS A 196 -1.70 17.49 2.71
N ASP A 197 -2.03 18.76 2.96
CA ASP A 197 -2.63 19.26 4.21
C ASP A 197 -1.87 18.90 5.51
N GLY A 198 -0.56 18.75 5.41
CA GLY A 198 0.30 18.43 6.56
C GLY A 198 0.22 16.97 7.01
N PHE A 199 -0.39 16.08 6.22
CA PHE A 199 -0.36 14.65 6.49
C PHE A 199 1.08 14.14 6.47
N THR A 200 1.49 13.43 7.52
CA THR A 200 2.81 12.81 7.60
C THR A 200 2.69 11.34 7.96
N ARG A 201 3.55 10.52 7.34
CA ARG A 201 3.67 9.09 7.63
C ARG A 201 5.14 8.74 7.77
N ASN A 202 5.45 7.96 8.79
CA ASN A 202 6.81 7.53 9.06
C ASN A 202 6.97 6.04 8.76
N GLU A 203 7.99 5.71 8.00
CA GLU A 203 8.35 4.34 7.64
C GLU A 203 9.77 4.06 8.09
N ARG A 204 9.97 2.93 8.75
CA ARG A 204 11.31 2.46 9.10
C ARG A 204 11.81 1.59 7.96
N ILE A 205 12.89 2.00 7.33
CA ILE A 205 13.49 1.30 6.19
C ILE A 205 14.89 0.83 6.59
N CYS A 206 15.10 -0.48 6.49
CA CYS A 206 16.40 -1.10 6.65
C CYS A 206 16.94 -1.47 5.26
N ALA A 207 18.18 -1.12 4.98
CA ALA A 207 18.82 -1.40 3.71
C ALA A 207 20.21 -1.97 3.92
N GLU A 208 20.57 -2.94 3.09
CA GLU A 208 21.93 -3.41 2.97
C GLU A 208 22.58 -2.70 1.78
N LEU A 209 23.82 -2.26 1.96
CA LEU A 209 24.60 -1.60 0.93
C LEU A 209 25.99 -2.20 0.84
N ILE A 210 26.58 -2.09 -0.35
CA ILE A 210 27.93 -2.56 -0.65
C ILE A 210 28.78 -1.40 -1.19
N GLU A 211 29.95 -1.19 -0.59
CA GLU A 211 30.97 -0.25 -1.06
C GLU A 211 31.97 -0.99 -1.95
N THR A 212 31.98 -0.63 -3.22
CA THR A 212 32.86 -1.19 -4.26
C THR A 212 33.83 -0.13 -4.77
N VAL A 213 34.75 -0.52 -5.66
CA VAL A 213 35.62 0.49 -6.30
C VAL A 213 34.87 1.46 -7.22
N HIS A 214 33.63 1.11 -7.59
CA HIS A 214 32.76 1.88 -8.48
C HIS A 214 31.85 2.83 -7.71
N GLY A 215 31.59 2.57 -6.43
CA GLY A 215 30.71 3.38 -5.61
C GLY A 215 30.05 2.59 -4.49
N LEU A 216 29.11 3.24 -3.83
CA LEU A 216 28.21 2.63 -2.85
C LEU A 216 26.90 2.29 -3.58
N TYR A 217 26.38 1.09 -3.35
CA TYR A 217 25.17 0.59 -4.00
C TYR A 217 24.29 -0.12 -2.97
N ILE A 218 22.98 -0.10 -3.17
CA ILE A 218 22.03 -0.87 -2.40
C ILE A 218 22.02 -2.32 -2.89
N THR A 219 21.94 -3.28 -1.99
CA THR A 219 21.78 -4.71 -2.32
C THR A 219 20.39 -5.21 -1.98
N SER A 220 19.80 -4.73 -0.88
CA SER A 220 18.44 -5.06 -0.48
C SER A 220 17.83 -3.92 0.35
N VAL A 221 16.50 -3.83 0.34
CA VAL A 221 15.73 -2.90 1.16
C VAL A 221 14.57 -3.67 1.77
N ARG A 222 14.29 -3.44 3.04
CA ARG A 222 13.13 -3.98 3.74
C ARG A 222 12.47 -2.89 4.59
N THR A 223 11.15 -2.80 4.52
CA THR A 223 10.37 -1.94 5.43
C THR A 223 10.02 -2.71 6.71
N GLU A 224 10.21 -2.07 7.86
CA GLU A 224 9.94 -2.62 9.19
C GLU A 224 8.99 -1.69 9.97
N SER A 225 7.75 -1.57 9.51
CA SER A 225 6.71 -0.75 10.17
C SER A 225 5.43 -1.55 10.41
N ASP A 226 4.63 -1.09 11.37
CA ASP A 226 3.32 -1.68 11.65
C ASP A 226 2.41 -1.57 10.42
N SER A 227 2.45 -0.43 9.72
CA SER A 227 1.69 -0.24 8.48
C SER A 227 2.16 -1.15 7.34
N TYR A 228 3.45 -1.48 7.24
CA TYR A 228 3.92 -2.50 6.32
C TYR A 228 3.39 -3.89 6.69
N ALA A 229 3.36 -4.23 7.98
CA ALA A 229 2.80 -5.50 8.45
C ALA A 229 1.30 -5.61 8.16
N GLU A 230 0.54 -4.54 8.36
CA GLU A 230 -0.87 -4.44 8.00
C GLU A 230 -1.08 -4.61 6.48
N TYR A 231 -0.27 -3.91 5.66
CA TYR A 231 -0.31 -4.06 4.21
C TYR A 231 -0.01 -5.49 3.76
N ALA A 232 1.02 -6.12 4.35
CA ALA A 232 1.37 -7.50 4.04
C ALA A 232 0.23 -8.47 4.39
N ALA A 233 -0.38 -8.32 5.58
CA ALA A 233 -1.51 -9.14 6.01
C ALA A 233 -2.75 -8.93 5.13
N MET A 234 -3.05 -7.68 4.75
CA MET A 234 -4.12 -7.34 3.82
C MET A 234 -3.88 -7.99 2.46
N ARG A 235 -2.68 -7.89 1.90
CA ARG A 235 -2.34 -8.49 0.62
C ARG A 235 -2.59 -10.01 0.64
N ASP A 236 -2.15 -10.67 1.71
CA ASP A 236 -2.30 -12.11 1.87
C ASP A 236 -3.78 -12.51 2.04
N SER A 237 -4.64 -11.68 2.65
CA SER A 237 -6.08 -11.96 2.76
C SER A 237 -6.81 -11.92 1.42
N TYR A 238 -6.27 -11.19 0.44
CA TYR A 238 -6.79 -11.11 -0.93
C TYR A 238 -6.11 -12.09 -1.91
N GLY A 239 -5.28 -13.02 -1.42
CA GLY A 239 -4.71 -14.09 -2.23
C GLY A 239 -3.60 -13.66 -3.18
N LEU A 240 -2.85 -12.60 -2.85
CA LEU A 240 -1.81 -12.02 -3.71
C LEU A 240 -0.39 -12.53 -3.33
N GLU A 241 -0.24 -13.41 -2.34
CA GLU A 241 1.04 -13.82 -1.75
C GLU A 241 1.95 -14.65 -2.69
N SER A 242 1.38 -15.28 -3.72
CA SER A 242 2.10 -16.19 -4.63
C SER A 242 2.09 -15.76 -6.10
N LEU A 243 1.73 -14.50 -6.37
CA LEU A 243 1.73 -13.96 -7.72
C LEU A 243 3.15 -13.71 -8.23
N GLN A 244 3.39 -14.14 -9.46
CA GLN A 244 4.63 -13.89 -10.19
C GLN A 244 4.34 -13.07 -11.43
N TYR A 245 5.22 -12.09 -11.70
CA TYR A 245 5.04 -11.10 -12.75
C TYR A 245 6.07 -11.30 -13.85
N GLY A 246 5.59 -11.43 -15.10
CA GLY A 246 6.47 -11.35 -16.27
C GLY A 246 7.08 -9.96 -16.43
N ASN A 247 6.32 -8.92 -16.04
CA ASN A 247 6.78 -7.54 -15.95
C ASN A 247 6.52 -7.01 -14.54
N PRO A 248 7.56 -6.86 -13.69
CA PRO A 248 7.42 -6.40 -12.31
C PRO A 248 6.68 -5.06 -12.18
N ALA A 249 6.90 -4.10 -13.08
CA ALA A 249 6.26 -2.78 -13.01
C ALA A 249 4.75 -2.86 -13.28
N ALA A 250 4.35 -3.61 -14.31
CA ALA A 250 2.94 -3.84 -14.61
C ALA A 250 2.25 -4.67 -13.51
N GLY A 251 2.97 -5.61 -12.91
CA GLY A 251 2.51 -6.40 -11.76
C GLY A 251 2.19 -5.56 -10.53
N ILE A 252 3.12 -4.66 -10.16
CA ILE A 252 2.93 -3.74 -9.03
C ILE A 252 1.73 -2.83 -9.29
N ALA A 253 1.62 -2.26 -10.49
CA ALA A 253 0.50 -1.40 -10.86
C ALA A 253 -0.85 -2.13 -10.72
N PHE A 254 -0.95 -3.36 -11.26
CA PHE A 254 -2.15 -4.18 -11.14
C PHE A 254 -2.53 -4.44 -9.68
N GLU A 255 -1.60 -4.91 -8.83
CA GLU A 255 -1.93 -5.22 -7.43
C GLU A 255 -2.36 -3.98 -6.64
N THR A 256 -1.72 -2.84 -6.90
CA THR A 256 -2.10 -1.58 -6.27
C THR A 256 -3.51 -1.17 -6.66
N GLU A 257 -3.86 -1.23 -7.96
CA GLU A 257 -5.23 -0.97 -8.42
C GLU A 257 -6.21 -1.97 -7.82
N TYR A 258 -5.86 -3.25 -7.77
CA TYR A 258 -6.72 -4.32 -7.28
C TYR A 258 -7.02 -4.15 -5.78
N LEU A 259 -5.99 -3.86 -4.98
CA LEU A 259 -6.18 -3.57 -3.56
C LEU A 259 -7.00 -2.29 -3.36
N SER A 260 -6.75 -1.23 -4.14
CA SER A 260 -7.56 -0.01 -4.09
C SER A 260 -9.03 -0.31 -4.40
N TYR A 261 -9.30 -1.12 -5.42
CA TYR A 261 -10.65 -1.51 -5.76
C TYR A 261 -11.31 -2.31 -4.65
N MET A 262 -10.67 -3.37 -4.16
CA MET A 262 -11.26 -4.28 -3.17
C MET A 262 -11.49 -3.63 -1.80
N THR A 263 -10.70 -2.61 -1.44
CA THR A 263 -10.78 -1.96 -0.12
C THR A 263 -11.54 -0.63 -0.14
N ILE A 264 -11.35 0.18 -1.18
CA ILE A 264 -11.90 1.53 -1.28
C ILE A 264 -13.09 1.52 -2.23
N HIS A 265 -12.86 1.24 -3.52
CA HIS A 265 -13.88 1.52 -4.55
C HIS A 265 -15.09 0.59 -4.47
N LYS A 266 -14.90 -0.66 -4.05
CA LYS A 266 -15.99 -1.63 -3.89
C LYS A 266 -17.09 -1.09 -2.97
N ASN A 267 -16.69 -0.51 -1.85
CA ASN A 267 -17.59 0.00 -0.82
C ASN A 267 -17.83 1.52 -0.91
N ALA A 268 -17.07 2.23 -1.76
CA ALA A 268 -17.25 3.65 -1.96
C ALA A 268 -18.60 3.94 -2.63
N ALA A 269 -19.20 5.07 -2.23
CA ALA A 269 -20.37 5.66 -2.88
C ALA A 269 -19.96 6.29 -4.22
N ILE A 270 -19.54 5.45 -5.17
CA ILE A 270 -19.30 5.77 -6.58
C ILE A 270 -20.28 4.98 -7.45
N GLY A 271 -20.67 5.54 -8.59
CA GLY A 271 -21.69 4.94 -9.46
C GLY A 271 -21.26 3.62 -10.09
N THR A 272 -22.23 2.76 -10.39
CA THR A 272 -22.06 1.43 -11.00
C THR A 272 -21.29 1.47 -12.32
N GLU A 273 -21.47 2.52 -13.13
CA GLU A 273 -20.72 2.72 -14.38
C GLU A 273 -19.23 2.95 -14.11
N GLU A 274 -18.88 3.79 -13.13
CA GLU A 274 -17.46 4.03 -12.81
C GLU A 274 -16.83 2.79 -12.15
N LYS A 275 -17.56 2.07 -11.29
CA LYS A 275 -17.11 0.75 -10.79
C LYS A 275 -16.81 -0.21 -11.94
N SER A 276 -17.67 -0.23 -12.96
CA SER A 276 -17.50 -1.09 -14.14
C SER A 276 -16.25 -0.71 -14.93
N ARG A 277 -16.02 0.59 -15.11
CA ARG A 277 -14.84 1.13 -15.79
C ARG A 277 -13.55 0.76 -15.04
N LEU A 278 -13.56 0.84 -13.71
CA LEU A 278 -12.42 0.44 -12.87
C LEU A 278 -12.15 -1.06 -12.95
N LEU A 279 -13.19 -1.91 -12.93
CA LEU A 279 -13.04 -3.35 -13.13
C LEU A 279 -12.50 -3.71 -14.51
N GLU A 280 -12.94 -3.03 -15.56
CA GLU A 280 -12.42 -3.29 -16.91
C GLU A 280 -10.95 -2.88 -17.04
N ARG A 281 -10.58 -1.71 -16.47
CA ARG A 281 -9.17 -1.31 -16.37
C ARG A 281 -8.33 -2.35 -15.64
N LEU A 282 -8.83 -2.88 -14.52
CA LEU A 282 -8.17 -3.95 -13.77
C LEU A 282 -7.94 -5.20 -14.61
N ARG A 283 -8.88 -5.57 -15.48
CA ARG A 283 -8.74 -6.71 -16.38
C ARG A 283 -7.67 -6.46 -17.44
N GLU A 284 -7.62 -5.24 -17.99
CA GLU A 284 -6.58 -4.84 -18.94
C GLU A 284 -5.19 -4.86 -18.30
N THR A 285 -5.04 -4.29 -17.10
CA THR A 285 -3.76 -4.27 -16.37
C THR A 285 -3.34 -5.66 -15.92
N PHE A 286 -4.28 -6.50 -15.47
CA PHE A 286 -4.05 -7.91 -15.17
C PHE A 286 -3.49 -8.68 -16.39
N ALA A 287 -4.07 -8.46 -17.58
CA ALA A 287 -3.61 -9.09 -18.81
C ALA A 287 -2.21 -8.62 -19.22
N ALA A 288 -1.94 -7.32 -19.09
CA ALA A 288 -0.65 -6.72 -19.43
C ALA A 288 0.50 -7.12 -18.47
N ALA A 289 0.17 -7.40 -17.21
CA ALA A 289 1.15 -7.77 -16.17
C ALA A 289 1.80 -9.15 -16.39
N GLY A 290 1.24 -9.98 -17.28
CA GLY A 290 1.78 -11.31 -17.58
C GLY A 290 1.80 -12.21 -16.34
N ILE A 291 0.76 -12.10 -15.52
CA ILE A 291 0.67 -12.76 -14.22
C ILE A 291 0.64 -14.28 -14.39
N SER A 292 1.47 -14.96 -13.61
CA SER A 292 1.55 -16.40 -13.51
C SER A 292 1.60 -16.84 -12.04
N GLY A 293 1.45 -18.15 -11.78
CA GLY A 293 1.42 -18.71 -10.42
C GLY A 293 0.05 -19.23 -9.99
N GLN A 294 0.01 -19.86 -8.82
CA GLN A 294 -1.20 -20.55 -8.31
C GLN A 294 -2.29 -19.56 -7.88
N ALA A 295 -1.90 -18.40 -7.32
CA ALA A 295 -2.82 -17.32 -6.96
C ALA A 295 -3.55 -16.67 -8.16
N ARG A 296 -3.05 -16.84 -9.40
CA ARG A 296 -3.65 -16.24 -10.59
C ARG A 296 -5.12 -16.60 -10.75
N GLN A 297 -5.48 -17.87 -10.53
CA GLN A 297 -6.84 -18.33 -10.71
C GLN A 297 -7.79 -17.74 -9.65
N THR A 298 -7.31 -17.59 -8.42
CA THR A 298 -8.04 -16.96 -7.32
C THR A 298 -8.39 -15.52 -7.65
N VAL A 299 -7.42 -14.75 -8.16
CA VAL A 299 -7.62 -13.35 -8.55
C VAL A 299 -8.61 -13.22 -9.71
N ILE A 300 -8.50 -14.08 -10.73
CA ILE A 300 -9.46 -14.11 -11.85
C ILE A 300 -10.87 -14.37 -11.32
N GLN A 301 -11.02 -15.38 -10.45
CA GLN A 301 -12.32 -15.71 -9.89
C GLN A 301 -12.89 -14.55 -9.06
N ALA A 302 -12.06 -13.83 -8.31
CA ALA A 302 -12.49 -12.65 -7.57
C ALA A 302 -13.00 -11.55 -8.52
N LEU A 303 -12.23 -11.21 -9.57
CA LEU A 303 -12.63 -10.19 -10.56
C LEU A 303 -13.93 -10.56 -11.29
N GLU A 304 -14.09 -11.83 -11.68
CA GLU A 304 -15.33 -12.31 -12.32
C GLU A 304 -16.52 -12.26 -11.35
N THR A 305 -16.31 -12.58 -10.07
CA THR A 305 -17.36 -12.49 -9.04
C THR A 305 -17.81 -11.04 -8.84
N GLU A 306 -16.87 -10.10 -8.77
CA GLU A 306 -17.19 -8.67 -8.65
C GLU A 306 -17.91 -8.15 -9.90
N SER A 307 -17.50 -8.61 -11.09
CA SER A 307 -18.14 -8.20 -12.35
C SER A 307 -19.57 -8.73 -12.43
N ALA A 308 -19.80 -9.99 -12.06
CA ALA A 308 -21.13 -10.60 -12.02
C ALA A 308 -22.04 -9.89 -11.00
N ALA A 309 -21.51 -9.56 -9.81
CA ALA A 309 -22.25 -8.79 -8.81
C ALA A 309 -22.65 -7.40 -9.34
N LEU A 310 -21.76 -6.75 -10.08
CA LEU A 310 -22.02 -5.44 -10.68
C LEU A 310 -23.02 -5.51 -11.83
N GLU A 311 -22.98 -6.56 -12.66
CA GLU A 311 -23.97 -6.84 -13.71
C GLU A 311 -25.37 -7.11 -13.11
N GLU A 312 -25.45 -7.83 -11.99
CA GLU A 312 -26.69 -8.02 -11.25
C GLU A 312 -27.24 -6.68 -10.72
N GLN A 313 -26.36 -5.82 -10.19
CA GLN A 313 -26.71 -4.45 -9.78
C GLN A 313 -27.13 -3.53 -10.94
N GLN A 314 -26.57 -3.73 -12.15
CA GLN A 314 -26.96 -3.00 -13.36
C GLN A 314 -28.33 -3.41 -13.92
N THR A 315 -28.96 -4.44 -13.35
CA THR A 315 -30.35 -4.79 -13.67
C THR A 315 -31.26 -4.32 -12.54
N PRO A 316 -31.48 -3.01 -12.38
CA PRO A 316 -32.27 -2.49 -11.28
C PRO A 316 -33.66 -3.10 -11.31
N ALA A 317 -34.10 -3.54 -10.12
CA ALA A 317 -35.45 -4.04 -9.95
C ALA A 317 -36.44 -3.00 -10.48
N VAL A 318 -37.36 -3.42 -11.34
CA VAL A 318 -38.40 -2.54 -11.87
C VAL A 318 -39.32 -2.15 -10.71
N MET A 319 -39.02 -1.02 -10.09
CA MET A 319 -39.79 -0.42 -9.00
C MET A 319 -40.65 0.71 -9.54
N SER A 320 -41.88 0.81 -9.04
CA SER A 320 -42.65 2.05 -9.11
C SER A 320 -41.93 3.16 -8.34
N ALA A 321 -42.29 4.42 -8.61
CA ALA A 321 -41.72 5.55 -7.90
C ALA A 321 -41.93 5.47 -6.37
N GLN A 322 -43.08 4.94 -5.94
CA GLN A 322 -43.39 4.68 -4.54
C GLN A 322 -42.51 3.57 -3.95
N GLU A 323 -42.34 2.45 -4.64
CA GLU A 323 -41.48 1.36 -4.17
C GLU A 323 -40.02 1.81 -4.05
N LEU A 324 -39.55 2.66 -4.98
CA LEU A 324 -38.24 3.27 -4.93
C LEU A 324 -38.10 4.21 -3.72
N ALA A 325 -39.09 5.08 -3.48
CA ALA A 325 -39.08 5.96 -2.30
C ALA A 325 -39.07 5.17 -0.98
N ALA A 326 -39.84 4.08 -0.89
CA ALA A 326 -39.81 3.18 0.25
C ALA A 326 -38.47 2.43 0.39
N GLU A 327 -37.83 2.03 -0.71
CA GLU A 327 -36.52 1.37 -0.72
C GLU A 327 -35.40 2.30 -0.23
N VAL A 328 -35.37 3.55 -0.70
CA VAL A 328 -34.41 4.57 -0.25
C VAL A 328 -34.43 4.69 1.27
N MET A 329 -35.63 4.82 1.86
CA MET A 329 -35.76 4.96 3.31
C MET A 329 -35.50 3.67 4.07
N TYR A 330 -35.91 2.53 3.51
CA TYR A 330 -35.60 1.23 4.09
C TYR A 330 -34.10 1.04 4.24
N ARG A 331 -33.31 1.28 3.18
CA ARG A 331 -31.85 1.14 3.22
C ARG A 331 -31.20 2.15 4.16
N TYR A 332 -31.69 3.39 4.19
CA TYR A 332 -31.23 4.41 5.14
C TYR A 332 -31.35 3.91 6.60
N TYR A 333 -32.53 3.40 6.99
CA TYR A 333 -32.73 2.90 8.36
C TYR A 333 -32.06 1.56 8.62
N LEU A 334 -31.97 0.70 7.60
CA LEU A 334 -31.27 -0.58 7.70
C LEU A 334 -29.80 -0.35 8.05
N GLY A 335 -29.17 0.69 7.50
CA GLY A 335 -27.80 1.04 7.85
C GLY A 335 -27.64 1.40 9.33
N ARG A 336 -28.60 2.14 9.90
CA ARG A 336 -28.62 2.44 11.35
C ARG A 336 -28.78 1.18 12.22
N LYS A 337 -29.54 0.20 11.76
CA LYS A 337 -29.70 -1.10 12.45
C LYS A 337 -28.41 -1.92 12.39
N LEU A 338 -27.82 -2.04 11.20
CA LEU A 338 -26.62 -2.85 10.95
C LEU A 338 -25.33 -2.17 11.39
N LYS A 339 -25.37 -0.85 11.64
CA LYS A 339 -24.21 0.01 11.90
C LYS A 339 -23.22 0.03 10.73
N GLU A 340 -23.78 0.01 9.52
CA GLU A 340 -23.04 -0.06 8.27
C GLU A 340 -23.80 0.72 7.20
N VAL A 341 -23.13 1.57 6.42
CA VAL A 341 -23.80 2.30 5.33
C VAL A 341 -24.20 1.32 4.23
N GLN A 342 -25.47 1.41 3.81
CA GLN A 342 -26.00 0.53 2.78
C GLN A 342 -25.60 1.02 1.39
N ASP A 343 -25.56 0.09 0.43
CA ASP A 343 -25.35 0.43 -0.97
C ASP A 343 -26.63 1.07 -1.55
N PHE A 344 -26.49 2.17 -2.27
CA PHE A 344 -27.57 2.86 -2.99
C PHE A 344 -27.29 2.97 -4.49
N SER A 345 -26.18 2.42 -4.98
CA SER A 345 -25.68 2.68 -6.34
C SER A 345 -26.61 2.19 -7.47
N ASP A 346 -27.49 1.23 -7.17
CA ASP A 346 -28.54 0.73 -8.06
C ASP A 346 -29.80 1.62 -8.10
N ILE A 347 -30.00 2.50 -7.10
CA ILE A 347 -31.24 3.27 -6.93
C ILE A 347 -31.06 4.79 -6.85
N ILE A 348 -29.86 5.28 -6.51
CA ILE A 348 -29.53 6.70 -6.41
C ILE A 348 -28.20 6.96 -7.14
N GLU A 349 -28.20 7.94 -8.04
CA GLU A 349 -26.97 8.42 -8.66
C GLU A 349 -26.35 9.54 -7.81
N ARG A 350 -25.09 9.38 -7.40
CA ARG A 350 -24.38 10.40 -6.63
C ARG A 350 -23.96 11.57 -7.50
N ASN A 351 -24.60 12.71 -7.31
CA ASN A 351 -24.29 14.01 -7.92
C ASN A 351 -24.51 15.15 -6.90
N GLU A 352 -24.34 16.40 -7.31
CA GLU A 352 -24.51 17.59 -6.44
C GLU A 352 -25.86 17.66 -5.70
N ALA A 353 -26.93 17.13 -6.30
CA ALA A 353 -28.29 17.14 -5.75
C ALA A 353 -28.60 15.95 -4.83
N THR A 354 -27.70 14.98 -4.71
CA THR A 354 -27.87 13.79 -3.86
C THR A 354 -26.70 13.57 -2.90
N ASP A 355 -25.57 14.24 -3.08
CA ASP A 355 -24.35 13.99 -2.29
C ASP A 355 -24.60 14.09 -0.78
N LEU A 356 -25.31 15.13 -0.38
CA LEU A 356 -25.69 15.38 0.99
C LEU A 356 -26.51 14.23 1.62
N PHE A 357 -27.28 13.47 0.83
CA PHE A 357 -27.99 12.28 1.31
C PHE A 357 -27.02 11.19 1.77
N PHE A 358 -25.93 10.95 1.04
CA PHE A 358 -24.95 9.94 1.42
C PHE A 358 -24.26 10.33 2.73
N TYR A 359 -23.95 11.62 2.92
CA TYR A 359 -23.43 12.13 4.19
C TYR A 359 -24.46 12.05 5.34
N ASP A 360 -25.75 12.24 5.09
CA ASP A 360 -26.79 12.03 6.10
C ASP A 360 -26.91 10.56 6.51
N ALA A 361 -26.88 9.64 5.53
CA ALA A 361 -26.89 8.21 5.78
C ALA A 361 -25.66 7.76 6.59
N GLN A 362 -24.48 8.26 6.24
CA GLN A 362 -23.24 8.04 6.97
C GLN A 362 -23.31 8.62 8.40
N LEU A 363 -23.77 9.86 8.56
CA LEU A 363 -23.94 10.52 9.87
C LEU A 363 -24.87 9.73 10.79
N ALA A 364 -25.94 9.16 10.26
CA ALA A 364 -26.88 8.34 11.03
C ALA A 364 -26.21 7.06 11.57
N VAL A 365 -25.34 6.42 10.79
CA VAL A 365 -24.56 5.25 11.20
C VAL A 365 -23.50 5.65 12.23
N ASP A 366 -22.72 6.69 11.96
CA ASP A 366 -21.62 7.10 12.83
C ASP A 366 -22.09 7.62 14.17
N LYS A 367 -23.23 8.32 14.23
CA LYS A 367 -23.82 8.71 15.52
C LYS A 367 -24.28 7.50 16.32
N VAL A 368 -24.66 6.37 15.70
CA VAL A 368 -24.92 5.12 16.42
C VAL A 368 -23.62 4.50 16.94
N LEU A 369 -22.56 4.51 16.14
CA LEU A 369 -21.25 4.00 16.54
C LEU A 369 -20.64 4.83 17.68
N ALA A 370 -20.80 6.16 17.64
CA ALA A 370 -20.37 7.10 18.67
C ALA A 370 -21.25 7.06 19.94
N GLY A 371 -22.42 6.41 19.88
CA GLY A 371 -23.35 6.32 21.00
C GLY A 371 -24.27 7.52 21.20
N SER A 372 -24.23 8.53 20.31
CA SER A 372 -25.16 9.66 20.30
C SER A 372 -26.56 9.28 19.78
N LEU A 373 -26.69 8.19 19.02
CA LEU A 373 -27.96 7.60 18.61
C LEU A 373 -28.07 6.14 19.05
N THR A 374 -29.27 5.72 19.46
CA THR A 374 -29.54 4.30 19.71
C THR A 374 -29.64 3.53 18.40
N ALA A 375 -29.07 2.32 18.35
CA ALA A 375 -29.30 1.40 17.24
C ALA A 375 -30.79 1.02 17.17
N LEU A 376 -31.27 0.69 15.98
CA LEU A 376 -32.63 0.17 15.80
C LEU A 376 -32.67 -1.34 16.09
N ASP A 377 -33.75 -1.81 16.69
CA ASP A 377 -33.98 -3.23 16.98
C ASP A 377 -34.48 -3.96 15.74
N THR A 378 -35.47 -3.37 15.04
CA THR A 378 -35.99 -3.88 13.76
C THR A 378 -36.13 -2.77 12.73
N VAL A 379 -36.03 -3.17 11.46
CA VAL A 379 -36.28 -2.34 10.28
C VAL A 379 -36.91 -3.27 9.25
N GLU A 380 -38.13 -2.96 8.84
CA GLU A 380 -38.88 -3.64 7.78
C GLU A 380 -39.27 -2.61 6.73
N LYS A 381 -39.23 -3.02 5.46
CA LYS A 381 -39.60 -2.16 4.35
C LYS A 381 -41.09 -1.87 4.45
N GLY A 382 -41.44 -0.60 4.55
CA GLY A 382 -42.82 -0.16 4.61
C GLY A 382 -43.36 0.31 3.26
N THR A 383 -44.08 1.42 3.24
CA THR A 383 -44.82 1.92 2.07
C THR A 383 -44.51 3.38 1.81
N ALA A 384 -44.73 3.82 0.58
CA ALA A 384 -44.67 5.24 0.23
C ALA A 384 -45.88 5.65 -0.60
N ASP A 385 -46.37 6.86 -0.36
CA ASP A 385 -47.45 7.47 -1.11
C ASP A 385 -46.97 8.79 -1.71
N ILE A 386 -47.39 9.09 -2.94
CA ILE A 386 -47.12 10.40 -3.56
C ILE A 386 -48.07 11.41 -2.93
N LEU A 387 -47.51 12.39 -2.22
CA LEU A 387 -48.26 13.52 -1.69
C LEU A 387 -48.51 14.58 -2.77
N GLU A 388 -47.49 14.88 -3.57
CA GLU A 388 -47.54 15.93 -4.59
C GLU A 388 -46.55 15.63 -5.71
N THR A 389 -46.96 15.77 -6.96
CA THR A 389 -46.04 15.78 -8.11
C THR A 389 -45.75 17.23 -8.49
N MET A 390 -44.54 17.70 -8.21
CA MET A 390 -44.12 19.08 -8.46
C MET A 390 -43.78 19.32 -9.92
N GLN A 391 -43.11 18.35 -10.54
CA GLN A 391 -42.75 18.36 -11.96
C GLN A 391 -42.86 16.94 -12.52
N SER A 392 -43.34 16.79 -13.74
CA SER A 392 -43.32 15.51 -14.45
C SER A 392 -43.26 15.76 -15.95
N ASP A 393 -42.35 15.07 -16.61
CA ASP A 393 -42.22 15.02 -18.06
C ASP A 393 -41.94 13.59 -18.55
N GLU A 394 -41.61 13.42 -19.83
CA GLU A 394 -41.35 12.10 -20.42
C GLU A 394 -40.07 11.42 -19.89
N LYS A 395 -39.12 12.21 -19.37
CA LYS A 395 -37.80 11.75 -18.94
C LYS A 395 -37.68 11.62 -17.43
N GLY A 396 -38.54 12.28 -16.65
CA GLY A 396 -38.42 12.30 -15.20
C GLY A 396 -39.65 12.83 -14.47
N MET A 397 -39.58 12.75 -13.14
CA MET A 397 -40.52 13.47 -12.27
C MET A 397 -39.84 13.92 -10.98
N THR A 398 -40.27 15.04 -10.44
CA THR A 398 -39.96 15.46 -9.08
C THR A 398 -41.24 15.43 -8.26
N ALA A 399 -41.24 14.63 -7.20
CA ALA A 399 -42.42 14.45 -6.37
C ALA A 399 -42.07 14.41 -4.88
N ARG A 400 -43.01 14.86 -4.06
CA ARG A 400 -42.99 14.72 -2.60
C ARG A 400 -43.71 13.42 -2.24
N PHE A 401 -43.06 12.60 -1.46
CA PHE A 401 -43.54 11.32 -0.97
C PHE A 401 -43.72 11.38 0.54
N TYR A 402 -44.75 10.70 1.02
CA TYR A 402 -44.85 10.30 2.42
C TYR A 402 -44.41 8.84 2.51
N VAL A 403 -43.33 8.58 3.23
CA VAL A 403 -42.77 7.24 3.40
C VAL A 403 -42.99 6.81 4.83
N ASN A 404 -43.61 5.66 5.02
CA ASN A 404 -43.76 5.02 6.32
C ASN A 404 -42.85 3.80 6.36
N THR A 405 -41.78 3.85 7.15
CA THR A 405 -40.87 2.72 7.38
C THR A 405 -41.15 2.08 8.73
N GLU A 406 -41.24 0.75 8.78
CA GLU A 406 -41.48 0.04 10.02
C GLU A 406 -40.17 -0.15 10.78
N ILE A 407 -39.93 0.68 11.79
CA ILE A 407 -38.77 0.57 12.66
C ILE A 407 -39.16 0.35 14.11
N THR A 408 -38.30 -0.30 14.89
CA THR A 408 -38.43 -0.35 16.35
C THR A 408 -37.13 0.08 17.03
N SER A 409 -37.26 0.84 18.12
CA SER A 409 -36.16 1.25 19.00
C SER A 409 -36.75 1.55 20.37
N GLY A 410 -36.75 0.57 21.27
CA GLY A 410 -37.47 0.68 22.55
C GLY A 410 -39.00 0.83 22.34
N PRO A 411 -39.69 1.82 22.94
CA PRO A 411 -41.15 1.96 22.82
C PRO A 411 -41.63 2.53 21.49
N MET A 412 -40.73 3.06 20.64
CA MET A 412 -41.07 3.64 19.34
C MET A 412 -41.39 2.55 18.30
N ARG A 413 -42.47 2.74 17.53
CA ARG A 413 -42.84 1.89 16.40
C ARG A 413 -43.18 2.72 15.16
N GLY A 414 -42.51 2.42 14.06
CA GLY A 414 -42.70 3.08 12.78
C GLY A 414 -42.15 4.51 12.74
N VAL A 415 -41.74 4.95 11.56
CA VAL A 415 -41.43 6.36 11.26
C VAL A 415 -42.06 6.73 9.94
N GLY A 416 -42.92 7.74 9.98
CA GLY A 416 -43.49 8.40 8.81
C GLY A 416 -42.73 9.70 8.53
N GLU A 417 -42.24 9.87 7.31
CA GLU A 417 -41.46 11.04 6.91
C GLU A 417 -41.83 11.52 5.51
N GLU A 418 -41.60 12.81 5.27
CA GLU A 418 -41.77 13.41 3.95
C GLU A 418 -40.40 13.58 3.28
N ILE A 419 -40.26 13.00 2.10
CA ILE A 419 -39.07 13.17 1.25
C ILE A 419 -39.47 13.72 -0.10
N VAL A 420 -38.56 14.42 -0.75
CA VAL A 420 -38.69 14.88 -2.12
C VAL A 420 -37.65 14.15 -2.95
N LEU A 421 -38.09 13.46 -4.00
CA LEU A 421 -37.18 12.81 -4.94
C LEU A 421 -37.38 13.39 -6.33
N THR A 422 -36.27 13.71 -6.98
CA THR A 422 -36.19 13.89 -8.42
C THR A 422 -35.77 12.56 -9.02
N LEU A 423 -36.65 11.98 -9.82
CA LEU A 423 -36.48 10.68 -10.46
C LEU A 423 -36.27 10.86 -11.96
N GLU A 424 -35.31 10.13 -12.52
CA GLU A 424 -35.11 10.00 -13.95
C GLU A 424 -35.52 8.61 -14.41
N LYS A 425 -36.20 8.54 -15.55
CA LYS A 425 -36.63 7.29 -16.15
C LYS A 425 -35.53 6.76 -17.07
N ARG A 426 -34.95 5.62 -16.73
CA ARG A 426 -33.96 4.92 -17.54
C ARG A 426 -34.57 3.63 -18.07
N GLY A 427 -35.24 3.73 -19.22
CA GLY A 427 -35.96 2.60 -19.82
C GLY A 427 -37.18 2.17 -18.98
N ALA A 428 -37.07 1.02 -18.32
CA ALA A 428 -38.16 0.43 -17.54
C ALA A 428 -38.12 0.78 -16.04
N TYR A 429 -37.04 1.39 -15.55
CA TYR A 429 -36.85 1.68 -14.12
C TYR A 429 -36.64 3.18 -13.85
N TRP A 430 -36.76 3.55 -12.59
CA TRP A 430 -36.49 4.88 -12.06
C TRP A 430 -35.16 4.90 -11.32
N ILE A 431 -34.43 6.00 -11.43
CA ILE A 431 -33.25 6.28 -10.61
C ILE A 431 -33.43 7.63 -9.91
N VAL A 432 -33.01 7.72 -8.65
CA VAL A 432 -33.02 8.99 -7.92
C VAL A 432 -31.84 9.84 -8.37
N MET A 433 -32.13 11.01 -8.90
CA MET A 433 -31.17 12.01 -9.37
C MET A 433 -31.11 13.24 -8.47
N GLY A 434 -32.04 13.38 -7.53
CA GLY A 434 -32.06 14.44 -6.54
C GLY A 434 -32.83 14.00 -5.31
N TYR A 435 -32.35 14.41 -4.14
CA TYR A 435 -32.95 14.09 -2.86
C TYR A 435 -33.08 15.33 -2.00
N ASP A 436 -34.23 15.49 -1.34
CA ASP A 436 -34.41 16.53 -0.35
C ASP A 436 -35.38 16.10 0.77
N ARG A 437 -35.23 16.71 1.94
CA ARG A 437 -36.23 16.71 3.01
C ARG A 437 -36.53 18.16 3.34
N THR A 438 -37.67 18.65 2.87
CA THR A 438 -38.07 20.06 3.00
C THR A 438 -38.79 20.37 4.31
N THR A 439 -39.30 19.34 4.99
CA THR A 439 -40.17 19.45 6.17
C THR A 439 -39.76 18.39 7.19
N GLY A 440 -39.48 18.80 8.43
CA GLY A 440 -39.24 17.87 9.55
C GLY A 440 -38.21 18.34 10.56
N ASP A 441 -38.27 17.77 11.77
CA ASP A 441 -37.38 18.07 12.90
C ASP A 441 -36.02 17.35 12.80
N GLY A 442 -35.72 16.75 11.64
CA GLY A 442 -34.53 15.92 11.41
C GLY A 442 -33.24 16.71 11.22
N VAL A 443 -32.11 16.04 11.45
CA VAL A 443 -30.75 16.61 11.30
C VAL A 443 -30.49 17.09 9.87
N TYR A 444 -30.97 16.35 8.87
CA TYR A 444 -30.83 16.71 7.45
C TYR A 444 -31.31 18.14 7.15
N ALA A 445 -32.58 18.42 7.41
CA ALA A 445 -33.25 19.66 7.00
C ALA A 445 -32.82 20.86 7.87
N ASN A 446 -32.63 20.63 9.18
CA ASN A 446 -32.41 21.73 10.13
C ASN A 446 -30.93 22.06 10.37
N ARG A 447 -30.02 21.14 10.04
CA ARG A 447 -28.60 21.30 10.40
C ARG A 447 -27.67 21.02 9.22
N LEU A 448 -27.71 19.80 8.69
CA LEU A 448 -26.75 19.35 7.68
C LEU A 448 -26.84 20.18 6.39
N LYS A 449 -28.06 20.34 5.86
CA LYS A 449 -28.30 21.12 4.64
C LYS A 449 -27.99 22.61 4.82
N PRO A 450 -28.47 23.32 5.85
CA PRO A 450 -28.10 24.71 6.08
C PRO A 450 -26.58 24.92 6.24
N LEU A 451 -25.90 24.02 6.95
CA LEU A 451 -24.46 24.12 7.20
C LEU A 451 -23.65 23.88 5.92
N SER A 452 -24.02 22.88 5.12
CA SER A 452 -23.44 22.67 3.79
C SER A 452 -23.63 23.92 2.91
N GLN A 453 -24.85 24.48 2.87
CA GLN A 453 -25.13 25.69 2.08
C GLN A 453 -24.26 26.87 2.52
N GLN A 454 -24.12 27.09 3.84
CA GLN A 454 -23.23 28.12 4.38
C GLN A 454 -21.78 27.90 3.94
N TYR A 455 -21.30 26.65 3.91
CA TYR A 455 -19.96 26.35 3.43
C TYR A 455 -19.78 26.57 1.94
N ARG A 456 -20.79 26.25 1.12
CA ARG A 456 -20.80 26.60 -0.31
C ARG A 456 -20.71 28.11 -0.53
N GLU A 457 -21.40 28.92 0.28
CA GLU A 457 -21.30 30.39 0.23
C GLU A 457 -19.89 30.92 0.55
N THR A 458 -19.05 30.15 1.23
CA THR A 458 -17.63 30.51 1.45
C THR A 458 -16.71 30.19 0.28
N GLY A 459 -17.24 29.63 -0.82
CA GLY A 459 -16.50 29.29 -2.04
C GLY A 459 -15.96 27.85 -2.10
N LEU A 460 -16.37 26.99 -1.16
CA LEU A 460 -16.08 25.55 -1.22
C LEU A 460 -16.90 24.88 -2.32
N SER A 461 -16.34 23.83 -2.94
CA SER A 461 -17.12 22.94 -3.80
C SER A 461 -18.22 22.24 -3.00
N TRP A 462 -19.23 21.70 -3.69
CA TRP A 462 -20.31 20.97 -3.00
C TRP A 462 -19.78 19.74 -2.25
N GLN A 463 -18.79 19.01 -2.80
CA GLN A 463 -18.16 17.89 -2.11
C GLN A 463 -17.52 18.32 -0.79
N GLU A 464 -16.67 19.36 -0.84
CA GLU A 464 -15.94 19.85 0.34
C GLU A 464 -16.90 20.45 1.39
N ALA A 465 -17.94 21.14 0.94
CA ALA A 465 -18.94 21.73 1.81
C ALA A 465 -19.79 20.67 2.53
N ASP A 466 -20.25 19.64 1.81
CA ASP A 466 -21.05 18.55 2.34
C ASP A 466 -20.24 17.72 3.34
N GLU A 467 -18.99 17.38 2.98
CA GLU A 467 -18.07 16.65 3.87
C GLU A 467 -17.77 17.45 5.15
N LYS A 468 -17.51 18.75 5.02
CA LYS A 468 -17.21 19.62 6.16
C LYS A 468 -18.41 19.75 7.09
N ALA A 469 -19.61 19.93 6.53
CA ALA A 469 -20.84 19.96 7.32
C ALA A 469 -21.06 18.65 8.07
N TYR A 470 -20.85 17.51 7.42
CA TYR A 470 -20.89 16.20 8.04
C TYR A 470 -19.91 16.06 9.20
N LYS A 471 -18.61 16.38 8.98
CA LYS A 471 -17.56 16.29 10.01
C LYS A 471 -17.90 17.12 11.24
N GLU A 472 -18.42 18.33 11.04
CA GLU A 472 -18.83 19.20 12.14
C GLU A 472 -19.98 18.60 12.95
N LEU A 473 -21.04 18.13 12.30
CA LEU A 473 -22.19 17.54 12.98
C LEU A 473 -21.87 16.20 13.66
N LEU A 474 -20.85 15.49 13.20
CA LEU A 474 -20.37 14.28 13.85
C LEU A 474 -19.64 14.59 15.17
N MET A 475 -18.93 15.72 15.24
CA MET A 475 -18.23 16.17 16.44
C MET A 475 -19.16 16.77 17.51
N GLU A 476 -20.38 17.12 17.13
CA GLU A 476 -21.39 17.61 18.05
C GLU A 476 -22.12 16.44 18.72
N ASN A 477 -21.92 16.33 20.04
CA ASN A 477 -22.46 15.27 20.90
C ASN A 477 -23.99 15.17 20.87
#